data_AF-A0A9D2K6F5-F1
#
_entry.id   AF-A0A9D2K6F5-F1
#
_cell.length_a   1.000
_cell.length_b   1.000
_cell.length_c   1.000
_cell.angle_alpha   90.00
_cell.angle_beta   90.00
_cell.angle_gamma   90.00
#
_symmetry.space_group_name_H-M   'P 1'
#
loop_
_entity.id
_entity.type
_entity.pdbx_description
1 polymer ?
#
loop_
_entity_poly.entity_id
_entity_poly.type
_entity_poly.pdbx_seq_one_letter_code
_entity_poly.pdbx_strand_id
1 'polypeptide(L)'
;MIKKRILLIMAAFLLGAAGCAGAKTEQPAVEETEAVSESEGQANAEGAENEGTPELGNGSPWLDTNLKENIEEGMDPSLKDDFHLYVNYEWLLNNEIPDGYRSNGTFLDVELETAEKARNLLADETLESHEARLVQQLYRAWMDWGSRNELGMEPAVSVLEKLNEIDDLEEMTAFLCDEELSKNMPAFAGFSNT
;
A
#
# COMPACT_ATOMS: atom_id res chain seq x y z
N MET A 1 25.28 14.94 22.06
CA MET A 1 24.99 15.53 20.72
C MET A 1 24.14 14.59 19.85
N ILE A 2 24.49 13.30 19.75
CA ILE A 2 23.78 12.23 19.01
C ILE A 2 22.26 12.38 18.91
N LYS A 3 21.53 12.53 20.04
CA LYS A 3 20.05 12.65 20.05
C LYS A 3 19.46 13.79 19.19
N LYS A 4 20.22 14.83 18.84
CA LYS A 4 19.78 15.90 17.92
C LYS A 4 20.03 15.59 16.43
N ARG A 5 20.88 14.61 16.10
CA ARG A 5 21.11 14.16 14.70
C ARG A 5 20.08 13.13 14.26
N ILE A 6 19.71 12.19 15.15
CA ILE A 6 18.68 11.16 14.88
C ILE A 6 17.35 11.79 14.42
N LEU A 7 16.94 12.90 15.05
CA LEU A 7 15.69 13.61 14.70
C LEU A 7 15.69 14.23 13.29
N LEU A 8 16.86 14.49 12.70
CA LEU A 8 17.00 15.05 11.35
C LEU A 8 16.91 13.97 10.26
N ILE A 9 17.41 12.75 10.53
CA ILE A 9 17.38 11.64 9.57
C ILE A 9 15.94 11.18 9.32
N MET A 10 15.11 11.14 10.37
CA MET A 10 13.66 10.85 10.28
C MET A 10 12.88 11.83 9.37
N ALA A 11 13.41 13.04 9.13
CA ALA A 11 12.76 14.04 8.28
C ALA A 11 13.14 13.90 6.78
N ALA A 12 14.27 13.24 6.47
CA ALA A 12 14.75 13.06 5.10
C ALA A 12 14.03 11.94 4.35
N PHE A 13 13.53 10.92 5.06
CA PHE A 13 12.90 9.73 4.46
C PHE A 13 11.51 9.96 3.82
N LEU A 14 11.05 11.21 3.74
CA LEU A 14 9.75 11.60 3.17
C LEU A 14 9.85 12.31 1.81
N LEU A 15 11.05 12.57 1.28
CA LEU A 15 11.24 13.11 -0.08
C LEU A 15 12.44 12.44 -0.77
N GLY A 16 12.20 11.65 -1.82
CA GLY A 16 13.32 11.08 -2.61
C GLY A 16 13.05 9.88 -3.52
N ALA A 17 11.83 9.66 -4.03
CA ALA A 17 11.55 8.55 -4.94
C ALA A 17 12.00 8.83 -6.40
N ALA A 18 13.31 8.99 -6.62
CA ALA A 18 13.96 9.02 -7.93
C ALA A 18 15.45 8.66 -7.78
N GLY A 19 16.09 7.88 -8.66
CA GLY A 19 15.60 7.26 -9.88
C GLY A 19 16.79 6.84 -10.76
N CYS A 20 17.25 5.60 -10.64
CA CYS A 20 18.53 5.16 -11.22
C CYS A 20 18.47 4.86 -12.73
N ALA A 21 18.47 5.89 -13.57
CA ALA A 21 18.78 5.77 -15.00
C ALA A 21 19.34 7.07 -15.60
N GLY A 22 20.67 7.15 -15.73
CA GLY A 22 21.34 8.24 -16.47
C GLY A 22 21.63 7.84 -17.92
N ALA A 23 20.87 8.37 -18.88
CA ALA A 23 21.15 8.26 -20.31
C ALA A 23 21.02 9.64 -20.99
N LYS A 24 21.80 9.87 -22.04
CA LYS A 24 22.15 11.23 -22.52
C LYS A 24 21.14 11.78 -23.54
N THR A 25 20.84 13.06 -23.43
CA THR A 25 19.86 13.79 -24.25
C THR A 25 20.32 14.00 -25.69
N GLU A 26 19.43 13.79 -26.66
CA GLU A 26 19.42 14.50 -27.95
C GLU A 26 17.99 14.55 -28.50
N GLN A 27 17.55 15.72 -29.00
CA GLN A 27 16.26 15.92 -29.68
C GLN A 27 16.50 16.38 -31.11
N PRO A 28 15.64 15.96 -32.05
CA PRO A 28 15.34 16.81 -33.20
C PRO A 28 13.84 16.91 -33.55
N ALA A 29 13.43 18.15 -33.84
CA ALA A 29 12.38 18.61 -34.77
C ALA A 29 10.94 18.02 -34.77
N VAL A 30 9.99 18.92 -35.01
CA VAL A 30 8.57 18.67 -35.32
C VAL A 30 8.34 19.01 -36.81
N GLU A 31 7.40 18.36 -37.49
CA GLU A 31 6.90 18.78 -38.81
C GLU A 31 5.38 18.49 -38.94
N GLU A 32 4.71 19.13 -39.90
CA GLU A 32 3.24 19.29 -40.02
C GLU A 32 2.73 18.79 -41.40
N THR A 33 1.44 18.49 -41.65
CA THR A 33 0.20 18.66 -40.85
C THR A 33 -0.62 17.33 -40.88
N GLU A 34 -1.95 17.15 -40.97
CA GLU A 34 -3.19 17.94 -41.22
C GLU A 34 -4.29 17.56 -40.17
N ALA A 35 -5.52 18.08 -40.33
CA ALA A 35 -6.67 17.86 -39.44
C ALA A 35 -7.93 17.36 -40.21
N VAL A 36 -9.14 17.77 -39.77
CA VAL A 36 -10.49 17.50 -40.34
C VAL A 36 -11.20 16.23 -39.77
N SER A 37 -12.42 16.30 -39.21
CA SER A 37 -13.28 17.45 -38.86
C SER A 37 -13.94 17.31 -37.48
N GLU A 38 -14.45 18.43 -36.98
CA GLU A 38 -15.43 18.48 -35.91
C GLU A 38 -16.82 18.01 -36.40
N SER A 39 -17.74 17.80 -35.45
CA SER A 39 -19.18 17.70 -35.69
C SER A 39 -19.90 18.34 -34.50
N GLU A 40 -20.47 19.54 -34.71
CA GLU A 40 -21.13 20.31 -33.65
C GLU A 40 -22.43 19.65 -33.20
N GLY A 41 -22.57 19.41 -31.88
CA GLY A 41 -23.83 19.02 -31.25
C GLY A 41 -24.40 20.18 -30.44
N GLN A 42 -25.42 20.87 -30.95
CA GLN A 42 -26.00 22.04 -30.28
C GLN A 42 -26.74 21.66 -29.00
N ALA A 43 -26.14 21.97 -27.84
CA ALA A 43 -26.84 22.02 -26.56
C ALA A 43 -27.58 23.37 -26.45
N ASN A 44 -28.91 23.34 -26.55
CA ASN A 44 -29.73 24.55 -26.34
C ASN A 44 -29.95 24.78 -24.84
N ALA A 45 -29.53 25.92 -24.31
CA ALA A 45 -29.50 26.21 -22.87
C ALA A 45 -30.50 27.32 -22.49
N GLU A 46 -31.63 26.92 -21.90
CA GLU A 46 -32.55 27.81 -21.18
C GLU A 46 -32.96 27.13 -19.86
N GLY A 47 -33.04 27.90 -18.76
CA GLY A 47 -33.43 27.39 -17.44
C GLY A 47 -32.29 27.32 -16.42
N ALA A 48 -31.74 28.48 -16.03
CA ALA A 48 -30.87 28.59 -14.86
C ALA A 48 -31.67 29.06 -13.65
N GLU A 49 -31.83 28.22 -12.61
CA GLU A 49 -32.15 28.64 -11.24
C GLU A 49 -31.96 27.49 -10.24
N ASN A 50 -30.79 27.41 -9.60
CA ASN A 50 -30.66 27.57 -8.14
C ASN A 50 -29.17 27.63 -7.76
N GLU A 51 -28.76 28.60 -6.95
CA GLU A 51 -27.39 28.66 -6.41
C GLU A 51 -27.27 27.78 -5.17
N GLY A 52 -26.68 26.60 -5.34
CA GLY A 52 -26.27 25.73 -4.25
C GLY A 52 -24.98 25.01 -4.61
N THR A 53 -23.85 25.41 -4.02
CA THR A 53 -22.64 24.59 -4.00
C THR A 53 -22.97 23.26 -3.31
N PRO A 54 -22.72 22.09 -3.93
CA PRO A 54 -22.97 20.82 -3.27
C PRO A 54 -22.19 20.74 -1.95
N GLU A 55 -22.87 20.53 -0.83
CA GLU A 55 -22.18 20.19 0.41
C GLU A 55 -21.55 18.80 0.23
N LEU A 56 -20.23 18.71 0.43
CA LEU A 56 -19.47 17.48 0.22
C LEU A 56 -19.62 16.49 1.39
N GLY A 57 -20.87 16.14 1.70
CA GLY A 57 -21.25 14.88 2.33
C GLY A 57 -21.83 13.94 1.27
N ASN A 58 -21.65 12.63 1.41
CA ASN A 58 -22.05 11.55 0.48
C ASN A 58 -21.58 11.64 -1.00
N GLY A 59 -20.87 12.69 -1.42
CA GLY A 59 -20.28 12.80 -2.77
C GLY A 59 -21.23 13.29 -3.87
N SER A 60 -22.46 13.70 -3.53
CA SER A 60 -23.45 14.23 -4.48
C SER A 60 -22.86 15.23 -5.51
N PRO A 61 -23.10 15.06 -6.83
CA PRO A 61 -24.03 14.10 -7.45
C PRO A 61 -23.40 12.72 -7.81
N TRP A 62 -22.12 12.48 -7.49
CA TRP A 62 -21.39 11.27 -7.88
C TRP A 62 -21.07 10.42 -6.63
N LEU A 63 -22.02 9.58 -6.23
CA LEU A 63 -21.88 8.67 -5.09
C LEU A 63 -20.70 7.70 -5.31
N ASP A 64 -19.70 7.72 -4.41
CA ASP A 64 -18.64 6.69 -4.41
C ASP A 64 -19.10 5.50 -3.57
N THR A 65 -19.57 4.46 -4.25
CA THR A 65 -20.11 3.23 -3.64
C THR A 65 -19.05 2.27 -3.10
N ASN A 66 -17.76 2.63 -3.18
CA ASN A 66 -16.66 1.91 -2.53
C ASN A 66 -16.45 2.35 -1.06
N LEU A 67 -17.05 3.47 -0.64
CA LEU A 67 -17.00 3.96 0.73
C LEU A 67 -18.19 3.40 1.52
N LYS A 68 -17.92 2.69 2.62
CA LYS A 68 -18.94 2.06 3.48
C LYS A 68 -19.95 3.09 4.00
N GLU A 69 -19.46 4.29 4.30
CA GLU A 69 -20.20 5.43 4.84
C GLU A 69 -21.18 6.06 3.83
N ASN A 70 -21.05 5.73 2.54
CA ASN A 70 -21.93 6.17 1.46
C ASN A 70 -23.07 5.19 1.17
N ILE A 71 -23.20 4.09 1.92
CA ILE A 71 -24.20 3.03 1.69
C ILE A 71 -25.27 3.08 2.79
N GLU A 72 -26.47 3.52 2.43
CA GLU A 72 -27.58 3.76 3.36
C GLU A 72 -28.75 2.78 3.11
N GLU A 73 -29.53 2.49 4.15
CA GLU A 73 -30.74 1.67 4.01
C GLU A 73 -31.84 2.43 3.25
N GLY A 74 -32.43 1.77 2.24
CA GLY A 74 -33.54 2.32 1.45
C GLY A 74 -33.12 2.98 0.13
N MET A 75 -31.85 2.82 -0.30
CA MET A 75 -31.44 3.13 -1.67
C MET A 75 -32.17 2.25 -2.70
N ASP A 76 -32.30 2.76 -3.92
CA ASP A 76 -32.85 2.04 -5.10
C ASP A 76 -31.74 1.91 -6.17
N PRO A 77 -30.84 0.91 -6.06
CA PRO A 77 -29.76 0.73 -7.02
C PRO A 77 -30.28 0.45 -8.43
N SER A 78 -29.66 1.04 -9.44
CA SER A 78 -29.99 0.80 -10.84
C SER A 78 -28.88 0.05 -11.57
N LEU A 79 -29.24 -1.09 -12.16
CA LEU A 79 -28.38 -1.93 -13.01
C LEU A 79 -27.67 -1.15 -14.15
N LYS A 80 -28.21 0.01 -14.56
CA LYS A 80 -27.65 0.86 -15.62
C LYS A 80 -26.67 1.91 -15.12
N ASP A 81 -26.86 2.38 -13.88
CA ASP A 81 -26.24 3.59 -13.36
C ASP A 81 -25.12 3.23 -12.36
N ASP A 82 -25.32 2.18 -11.54
CA ASP A 82 -24.24 1.48 -10.84
C ASP A 82 -24.53 -0.03 -10.73
N PHE A 83 -23.84 -0.81 -11.57
CA PHE A 83 -23.87 -2.28 -11.55
C PHE A 83 -23.21 -2.89 -10.31
N HIS A 84 -22.17 -2.26 -9.76
CA HIS A 84 -21.50 -2.74 -8.56
C HIS A 84 -22.42 -2.63 -7.35
N LEU A 85 -23.02 -1.45 -7.13
CA LEU A 85 -24.05 -1.28 -6.11
C LEU A 85 -25.23 -2.23 -6.33
N TYR A 86 -25.79 -2.30 -7.55
CA TYR A 86 -26.94 -3.15 -7.85
C TYR A 86 -26.73 -4.64 -7.50
N VAL A 87 -25.53 -5.19 -7.76
CA VAL A 87 -25.24 -6.60 -7.47
C VAL A 87 -24.86 -6.84 -6.01
N ASN A 88 -24.23 -5.86 -5.34
CA ASN A 88 -23.58 -6.07 -4.04
C ASN A 88 -24.23 -5.30 -2.87
N TYR A 89 -25.31 -4.53 -3.09
CA TYR A 89 -25.94 -3.63 -2.12
C TYR A 89 -26.18 -4.28 -0.74
N GLU A 90 -26.80 -5.46 -0.68
CA GLU A 90 -27.03 -6.18 0.59
C GLU A 90 -25.74 -6.54 1.33
N TRP A 91 -24.66 -6.85 0.61
CA TRP A 91 -23.36 -7.11 1.21
C TRP A 91 -22.69 -5.80 1.65
N LEU A 92 -22.70 -4.76 0.81
CA LEU A 92 -22.15 -3.43 1.13
C LEU A 92 -22.84 -2.80 2.37
N LEU A 93 -24.16 -2.98 2.49
CA LEU A 93 -24.96 -2.49 3.61
C LEU A 93 -24.68 -3.24 4.92
N ASN A 94 -24.63 -4.59 4.88
CA ASN A 94 -24.54 -5.41 6.09
C ASN A 94 -23.11 -5.82 6.50
N ASN A 95 -22.11 -5.75 5.62
CA ASN A 95 -20.75 -6.21 5.91
C ASN A 95 -19.87 -5.09 6.51
N GLU A 96 -18.99 -5.45 7.44
CA GLU A 96 -18.08 -4.52 8.12
C GLU A 96 -16.63 -4.71 7.70
N ILE A 97 -15.79 -3.69 7.93
CA ILE A 97 -14.33 -3.81 7.79
C ILE A 97 -13.77 -4.41 9.10
N PRO A 98 -13.09 -5.58 9.07
CA PRO A 98 -12.59 -6.21 10.29
C PRO A 98 -11.49 -5.39 10.98
N ASP A 99 -11.42 -5.48 12.31
CA ASP A 99 -10.39 -4.80 13.11
C ASP A 99 -8.97 -5.08 12.58
N GLY A 100 -8.19 -4.00 12.37
CA GLY A 100 -6.84 -4.07 11.82
C GLY A 100 -6.76 -4.00 10.28
N TYR A 101 -7.87 -4.21 9.57
CA TYR A 101 -7.91 -4.12 8.10
C TYR A 101 -8.36 -2.73 7.62
N ARG A 102 -7.96 -2.37 6.40
CA ARG A 102 -8.31 -1.08 5.75
C ARG A 102 -9.57 -1.18 4.86
N SER A 103 -9.92 -2.39 4.45
CA SER A 103 -10.97 -2.68 3.46
C SER A 103 -11.41 -4.14 3.63
N ASN A 104 -12.65 -4.45 3.29
CA ASN A 104 -13.14 -5.83 3.19
C ASN A 104 -13.59 -6.14 1.75
N GLY A 105 -13.68 -7.41 1.40
CA GLY A 105 -14.02 -7.95 0.09
C GLY A 105 -13.79 -9.45 0.07
N THR A 106 -14.37 -10.16 -0.90
CA THR A 106 -14.32 -11.63 -0.97
C THR A 106 -12.92 -12.24 -1.06
N PHE A 107 -11.91 -11.45 -1.45
CA PHE A 107 -10.50 -11.86 -1.38
C PHE A 107 -9.94 -11.87 0.04
N LEU A 108 -10.41 -10.98 0.93
CA LEU A 108 -10.01 -10.97 2.35
C LEU A 108 -10.54 -12.22 3.07
N ASP A 109 -11.77 -12.66 2.78
CA ASP A 109 -12.32 -13.91 3.33
C ASP A 109 -11.41 -15.12 3.02
N VAL A 110 -10.94 -15.21 1.76
CA VAL A 110 -10.04 -16.26 1.29
C VAL A 110 -8.62 -16.10 1.86
N GLU A 111 -8.14 -14.87 2.02
CA GLU A 111 -6.85 -14.57 2.65
C GLU A 111 -6.86 -15.00 4.13
N LEU A 112 -7.90 -14.66 4.88
CA LEU A 112 -8.09 -15.04 6.29
C LEU A 112 -8.16 -16.56 6.46
N GLU A 113 -8.96 -17.25 5.64
CA GLU A 113 -9.09 -18.71 5.68
C GLU A 113 -7.76 -19.41 5.32
N THR A 114 -7.00 -18.84 4.37
CA THR A 114 -5.68 -19.36 3.97
C THR A 114 -4.61 -19.07 5.02
N ALA A 115 -4.62 -17.89 5.63
CA ALA A 115 -3.75 -17.52 6.73
C ALA A 115 -4.00 -18.38 7.97
N GLU A 116 -5.26 -18.74 8.28
CA GLU A 116 -5.56 -19.69 9.35
C GLU A 116 -4.96 -21.08 9.08
N LYS A 117 -5.17 -21.63 7.88
CA LYS A 117 -4.55 -22.90 7.46
C LYS A 117 -3.03 -22.86 7.56
N ALA A 118 -2.41 -21.75 7.16
CA ALA A 118 -0.96 -21.56 7.30
C ALA A 118 -0.51 -21.49 8.78
N ARG A 119 -1.20 -20.71 9.63
CA ARG A 119 -0.93 -20.64 11.08
C ARG A 119 -1.03 -22.01 11.75
N ASN A 120 -2.01 -22.83 11.35
CA ASN A 120 -2.17 -24.18 11.87
C ASN A 120 -0.99 -25.10 11.48
N LEU A 121 -0.47 -25.01 10.26
CA LEU A 121 0.74 -25.74 9.83
C LEU A 121 2.03 -25.22 10.53
N LEU A 122 2.09 -23.94 10.88
CA LEU A 122 3.20 -23.36 11.65
C LEU A 122 3.17 -23.77 13.14
N ALA A 123 2.01 -24.21 13.64
CA ALA A 123 1.82 -24.72 15.00
C ALA A 123 1.92 -26.27 15.09
N ASP A 124 1.87 -26.98 13.96
CA ASP A 124 1.89 -28.44 13.90
C ASP A 124 3.28 -29.02 14.17
N GLU A 125 3.52 -29.41 15.43
CA GLU A 125 4.77 -30.02 15.88
C GLU A 125 4.99 -31.46 15.34
N THR A 126 4.08 -32.01 14.52
CA THR A 126 4.31 -33.31 13.86
C THR A 126 5.13 -33.20 12.56
N LEU A 127 5.35 -31.97 12.06
CA LEU A 127 6.02 -31.70 10.79
C LEU A 127 7.55 -31.65 10.91
N GLU A 128 8.17 -32.83 11.08
CA GLU A 128 9.61 -32.97 11.39
C GLU A 128 10.60 -32.72 10.22
N SER A 129 10.11 -32.30 9.04
CA SER A 129 10.98 -32.04 7.87
C SER A 129 11.99 -30.92 8.16
N HIS A 130 13.11 -30.89 7.42
CA HIS A 130 14.11 -29.83 7.63
C HIS A 130 13.53 -28.44 7.32
N GLU A 131 12.77 -28.37 6.24
CA GLU A 131 12.09 -27.20 5.70
C GLU A 131 11.00 -26.72 6.66
N ALA A 132 10.15 -27.64 7.12
CA ALA A 132 9.12 -27.34 8.12
C ALA A 132 9.74 -26.78 9.41
N ARG A 133 10.76 -27.45 9.97
CA ARG A 133 11.47 -26.95 11.15
C ARG A 133 12.17 -25.60 10.94
N LEU A 134 12.65 -25.29 9.74
CA LEU A 134 13.21 -23.96 9.44
C LEU A 134 12.12 -22.87 9.47
N VAL A 135 11.00 -23.07 8.77
CA VAL A 135 9.91 -22.08 8.71
C VAL A 135 9.23 -21.91 10.08
N GLN A 136 9.02 -23.01 10.82
CA GLN A 136 8.47 -22.96 12.18
C GLN A 136 9.41 -22.24 13.16
N GLN A 137 10.73 -22.43 13.07
CA GLN A 137 11.69 -21.69 13.91
C GLN A 137 11.72 -20.19 13.56
N LEU A 138 11.65 -19.83 12.27
CA LEU A 138 11.55 -18.44 11.83
C LEU A 138 10.27 -17.77 12.38
N TYR A 139 9.12 -18.45 12.30
CA TYR A 139 7.86 -17.97 12.86
C TYR A 139 7.92 -17.82 14.40
N ARG A 140 8.50 -18.79 15.11
CA ARG A 140 8.72 -18.71 16.57
C ARG A 140 9.60 -17.51 16.95
N ALA A 141 10.67 -17.25 16.19
CA ALA A 141 11.55 -16.09 16.41
C ALA A 141 10.86 -14.75 16.07
N TRP A 142 9.99 -14.72 15.05
CA TRP A 142 9.18 -13.54 14.73
C TRP A 142 8.19 -13.19 15.84
N MET A 143 7.53 -14.21 16.41
CA MET A 143 6.51 -14.04 17.45
C MET A 143 7.08 -13.80 18.86
N ASP A 144 8.38 -13.95 19.09
CA ASP A 144 9.03 -13.64 20.37
C ASP A 144 9.21 -12.13 20.59
N TRP A 145 8.11 -11.48 20.96
CA TRP A 145 8.10 -10.09 21.40
C TRP A 145 8.91 -9.86 22.69
N GLY A 146 9.22 -10.90 23.48
CA GLY A 146 10.05 -10.77 24.67
C GLY A 146 11.49 -10.45 24.32
N SER A 147 12.16 -11.36 23.60
CA SER A 147 13.54 -11.18 23.15
C SER A 147 13.70 -9.95 22.24
N ARG A 148 12.71 -9.69 21.37
CA ARG A 148 12.71 -8.49 20.51
C ARG A 148 12.69 -7.19 21.30
N ASN A 149 11.92 -7.11 22.40
CA ASN A 149 11.86 -5.92 23.25
C ASN A 149 13.09 -5.78 24.15
N GLU A 150 13.75 -6.87 24.55
CA GLU A 150 14.98 -6.85 25.35
C GLU A 150 16.20 -6.39 24.52
N LEU A 151 16.35 -6.89 23.29
CA LEU A 151 17.40 -6.48 22.34
C LEU A 151 17.19 -5.04 21.83
N GLY A 152 15.93 -4.63 21.63
CA GLY A 152 15.58 -3.30 21.16
C GLY A 152 16.23 -2.95 19.82
N MET A 153 17.13 -1.96 19.82
CA MET A 153 17.83 -1.50 18.61
C MET A 153 19.21 -2.14 18.40
N GLU A 154 19.74 -2.92 19.36
CA GLU A 154 21.11 -3.43 19.32
C GLU A 154 21.49 -4.14 18.01
N PRO A 155 20.67 -5.04 17.43
CA PRO A 155 21.02 -5.74 16.20
C PRO A 155 21.17 -4.83 14.98
N ALA A 156 20.56 -3.63 15.00
CA ALA A 156 20.62 -2.65 13.92
C ALA A 156 21.79 -1.66 14.06
N VAL A 157 22.45 -1.58 15.22
CA VAL A 157 23.50 -0.58 15.49
C VAL A 157 24.65 -0.70 14.49
N SER A 158 25.12 -1.91 14.20
CA SER A 158 26.24 -2.15 13.28
C SER A 158 25.97 -1.69 11.84
N VAL A 159 24.71 -1.69 11.40
CA VAL A 159 24.30 -1.18 10.07
C VAL A 159 24.18 0.36 10.11
N LEU A 160 23.67 0.92 11.21
CA LEU A 160 23.56 2.36 11.42
C LEU A 160 24.93 3.04 11.61
N GLU A 161 25.92 2.33 12.17
CA GLU A 161 27.30 2.80 12.28
C GLU A 161 27.96 2.87 10.89
N LYS A 162 27.92 1.80 10.10
CA LYS A 162 28.35 1.81 8.68
C LYS A 162 27.69 2.94 7.89
N LEU A 163 26.37 3.13 8.03
CA LEU A 163 25.62 4.20 7.35
C LEU A 163 26.06 5.62 7.77
N ASN A 164 26.61 5.77 8.98
CA ASN A 164 27.14 7.04 9.50
C ASN A 164 28.62 7.25 9.13
N GLU A 165 29.31 6.25 8.61
CA GLU A 165 30.69 6.35 8.08
C GLU A 165 30.74 6.77 6.60
N ILE A 166 29.58 6.85 5.93
CA ILE A 166 29.47 7.28 4.52
C ILE A 166 29.53 8.81 4.42
N ASP A 167 30.55 9.33 3.75
CA ASP A 167 30.76 10.76 3.52
C ASP A 167 30.28 11.23 2.12
N ASP A 168 30.12 10.33 1.13
CA ASP A 168 29.69 10.69 -0.23
C ASP A 168 28.69 9.75 -0.95
N LEU A 169 28.34 10.11 -2.20
CA LEU A 169 27.36 9.41 -3.03
C LEU A 169 27.89 8.13 -3.71
N GLU A 170 29.20 8.00 -3.92
CA GLU A 170 29.81 6.78 -4.46
C GLU A 170 29.84 5.71 -3.37
N GLU A 171 30.22 6.10 -2.14
CA GLU A 171 30.12 5.26 -0.93
C GLU A 171 28.67 4.85 -0.62
N MET A 172 27.71 5.79 -0.70
CA MET A 172 26.29 5.47 -0.55
C MET A 172 25.79 4.48 -1.62
N THR A 173 26.25 4.63 -2.86
CA THR A 173 25.91 3.70 -3.95
C THR A 173 26.51 2.30 -3.69
N ALA A 174 27.77 2.25 -3.24
CA ALA A 174 28.43 0.99 -2.87
C ALA A 174 27.69 0.28 -1.71
N PHE A 175 27.31 1.00 -0.66
CA PHE A 175 26.56 0.47 0.49
C PHE A 175 25.19 -0.08 0.09
N LEU A 176 24.46 0.61 -0.79
CA LEU A 176 23.13 0.16 -1.27
C LEU A 176 23.22 -1.02 -2.26
N CYS A 177 24.33 -1.16 -2.99
CA CYS A 177 24.58 -2.27 -3.90
C CYS A 177 25.36 -3.44 -3.28
N ASP A 178 25.73 -3.36 -2.00
CA ASP A 178 26.45 -4.41 -1.27
C ASP A 178 25.60 -5.69 -1.18
N GLU A 179 26.14 -6.81 -1.69
CA GLU A 179 25.43 -8.09 -1.76
C GLU A 179 25.23 -8.78 -0.41
N GLU A 180 25.95 -8.40 0.65
CA GLU A 180 25.74 -8.92 2.00
C GLU A 180 24.70 -8.07 2.74
N LEU A 181 24.76 -6.74 2.65
CA LEU A 181 23.79 -5.84 3.27
C LEU A 181 22.40 -5.96 2.62
N SER A 182 22.33 -5.98 1.29
CA SER A 182 21.06 -6.11 0.55
C SER A 182 20.35 -7.45 0.78
N LYS A 183 21.09 -8.53 1.12
CA LYS A 183 20.52 -9.83 1.52
C LYS A 183 20.28 -9.96 3.03
N ASN A 184 20.92 -9.13 3.85
CA ASN A 184 20.67 -9.03 5.29
C ASN A 184 19.58 -8.02 5.66
N MET A 185 19.02 -7.30 4.68
CA MET A 185 17.58 -7.08 4.66
C MET A 185 16.91 -8.41 4.28
N PRO A 186 16.35 -9.19 5.23
CA PRO A 186 15.18 -9.95 4.87
C PRO A 186 14.17 -8.90 4.39
N ALA A 187 13.89 -8.87 3.09
CA ALA A 187 12.66 -8.26 2.62
C ALA A 187 11.55 -9.01 3.36
N PHE A 188 10.98 -8.36 4.38
CA PHE A 188 10.04 -9.00 5.29
C PHE A 188 8.82 -9.42 4.48
N ALA A 189 8.82 -10.69 4.03
CA ALA A 189 7.66 -11.34 3.44
C ALA A 189 6.48 -11.05 4.37
N GLY A 190 5.33 -10.66 3.81
CA GLY A 190 4.27 -9.90 4.51
C GLY A 190 3.64 -10.63 5.69
N PHE A 191 4.37 -10.79 6.79
CA PHE A 191 3.94 -11.33 8.07
C PHE A 191 3.17 -10.25 8.82
N SER A 192 2.05 -9.82 8.24
CA SER A 192 1.06 -9.04 8.98
C SER A 192 0.59 -9.87 10.17
N ASN A 193 0.39 -9.18 11.30
CA ASN A 193 -0.23 -9.75 12.50
C ASN A 193 -1.66 -9.17 12.69
N THR A 194 -2.27 -8.82 11.57
CA THR A 194 -3.72 -8.70 11.36
C THR A 194 -4.24 -10.09 10.99
#